data_AF-G0UTR0-F1
#
_entry.id   AF-G0UTR0-F1
#
_cell.length_a   1.000
_cell.length_b   1.000
_cell.length_c   1.000
_cell.angle_alpha   90.00
_cell.angle_beta   90.00
_cell.angle_gamma   90.00
#
_symmetry.space_group_name_H-M   'P 1'
#
loop_
_entity.id
_entity.type
_entity.pdbx_description
1 polymer ?
#
loop_
_entity_poly.entity_id
_entity_poly.type
_entity_poly.pdbx_seq_one_letter_code
_entity_poly.pdbx_strand_id
1 'polypeptide(L)'
;MRRRGYTPRAINRFCDLVGITRSMNVIQMSMLEHVLREDLDDTTNRRLMIIDPVKVVVDNWDGEMEVECPNHPRKAELGTRKVTFSGTFYIDRSDFRMEDNDSKFYGLAPGPRAVGLKYSGNVTCLGYECDETGQLSLIHVEIDFERKKKPKTNISWVSEKTAVPVEFRLYDYLLKDDRAAIDPDFLQYINAESEKVVHGYAEPALLNAKVFDSVQAERFGYFVVDPDTRTDHLVMNRVLSLKEDKEKASFSHGEPGAGQKKK
;
A
#
# COMPACT_ATOMS: atom_id res chain seq x y z
N MET A 1 8.52 -12.50 12.37
CA MET A 1 7.05 -12.65 12.24
C MET A 1 6.26 -11.62 13.03
N ARG A 2 6.28 -11.59 14.37
CA ARG A 2 5.50 -10.61 15.16
C ARG A 2 5.79 -9.16 14.78
N ARG A 3 7.08 -8.75 14.76
CA ARG A 3 7.51 -7.39 14.33
C ARG A 3 7.11 -7.05 12.89
N ARG A 4 7.05 -8.06 12.03
CA ARG A 4 6.63 -7.93 10.62
C ARG A 4 5.12 -7.65 10.49
N GLY A 5 4.32 -7.92 11.53
CA GLY A 5 2.87 -7.73 11.56
C GLY A 5 2.05 -9.00 11.40
N TYR A 6 2.67 -10.18 11.49
CA TYR A 6 1.91 -11.44 11.47
C TYR A 6 1.14 -11.63 12.77
N THR A 7 -0.15 -11.93 12.65
CA THR A 7 -1.01 -12.16 13.81
C THR A 7 -0.89 -13.61 14.30
N PRO A 8 -1.05 -13.86 15.61
CA PRO A 8 -1.08 -15.21 16.14
C PRO A 8 -2.20 -16.06 15.52
N ARG A 9 -3.35 -15.44 15.24
CA ARG A 9 -4.52 -16.10 14.64
C ARG A 9 -4.21 -16.60 13.22
N ALA A 10 -3.54 -15.79 12.40
CA ALA A 10 -3.13 -16.20 11.06
C ALA A 10 -2.10 -17.34 11.10
N ILE A 11 -1.13 -17.30 12.01
CA ILE A 11 -0.10 -18.35 12.14
C ILE A 11 -0.74 -19.68 12.55
N ASN A 12 -1.63 -19.67 13.56
CA ASN A 12 -2.31 -20.88 14.01
C ASN A 12 -3.18 -21.48 12.88
N ARG A 13 -3.95 -20.64 12.18
CA ARG A 13 -4.75 -21.09 11.04
C ARG A 13 -3.90 -21.63 9.89
N PHE A 14 -2.73 -21.05 9.63
CA PHE A 14 -1.79 -21.59 8.66
C PHE A 14 -1.29 -22.99 9.06
N CYS A 15 -0.91 -23.19 10.33
CA CYS A 15 -0.52 -24.50 10.84
C CYS A 15 -1.63 -25.55 10.70
N ASP A 16 -2.88 -25.18 10.98
CA ASP A 16 -4.04 -26.06 10.82
C ASP A 16 -4.27 -26.47 9.35
N LEU A 17 -4.08 -25.54 8.41
CA LEU A 17 -4.26 -25.77 6.97
C LEU A 17 -3.17 -26.65 6.36
N VAL A 18 -1.92 -26.47 6.79
CA VAL A 18 -0.79 -27.31 6.36
C VAL A 18 -1.00 -28.75 6.82
N GLY A 19 -1.59 -28.93 8.00
CA GLY A 19 -1.83 -30.23 8.60
C GLY A 19 -0.53 -30.93 9.03
N ILE A 20 -0.69 -32.13 9.60
CA ILE A 20 0.44 -32.94 10.07
C ILE A 20 0.53 -34.18 9.18
N THR A 21 1.63 -34.29 8.43
CA THR A 21 1.91 -35.45 7.58
C THR A 21 3.32 -35.97 7.84
N ARG A 22 3.58 -37.24 7.49
CA ARG A 22 4.92 -37.85 7.60
C ARG A 22 5.81 -37.57 6.38
N SER A 23 5.27 -36.92 5.35
CA SER A 23 5.97 -36.62 4.10
C SER A 23 6.62 -35.25 4.18
N MET A 24 7.80 -35.10 3.59
CA MET A 24 8.42 -33.78 3.42
C MET A 24 7.67 -33.00 2.35
N ASN A 25 7.20 -31.80 2.70
CA ASN A 25 6.51 -30.89 1.80
C ASN A 25 7.13 -29.50 1.90
N VAL A 26 7.34 -28.85 0.76
CA VAL A 26 7.70 -27.43 0.69
C VAL A 26 6.41 -26.63 0.62
N ILE A 27 6.18 -25.78 1.62
CA ILE A 27 4.97 -24.97 1.70
C ILE A 27 5.27 -23.59 1.12
N GLN A 28 4.45 -23.17 0.18
CA GLN A 28 4.59 -21.89 -0.50
C GLN A 28 4.23 -20.72 0.44
N MET A 29 5.05 -19.66 0.42
CA MET A 29 4.83 -18.46 1.24
C MET A 29 3.47 -17.80 0.95
N SER A 30 2.98 -17.91 -0.29
CA SER A 30 1.66 -17.40 -0.69
C SER A 30 0.51 -17.92 0.17
N MET A 31 0.57 -19.17 0.64
CA MET A 31 -0.47 -19.72 1.53
C MET A 31 -0.48 -18.99 2.88
N LEU A 32 0.70 -18.74 3.44
CA LEU A 32 0.84 -18.02 4.70
C LEU A 32 0.39 -16.56 4.57
N GLU A 33 0.73 -15.90 3.45
CA GLU A 33 0.27 -14.54 3.14
C GLU A 33 -1.23 -14.47 2.92
N HIS A 34 -1.82 -15.49 2.27
CA HIS A 34 -3.25 -15.57 2.03
C HIS A 34 -4.03 -15.62 3.36
N VAL A 35 -3.64 -16.51 4.27
CA VAL A 35 -4.27 -16.64 5.59
C VAL A 35 -4.15 -15.33 6.38
N LEU A 36 -2.98 -14.68 6.34
CA LEU A 36 -2.79 -13.38 6.98
C LEU A 36 -3.63 -12.28 6.33
N ARG A 37 -3.80 -12.29 5.01
CA ARG A 37 -4.62 -11.30 4.29
C ARG A 37 -6.08 -11.38 4.71
N GLU A 38 -6.64 -12.58 4.81
CA GLU A 38 -8.00 -12.79 5.30
C GLU A 38 -8.16 -12.27 6.73
N ASP A 39 -7.17 -12.55 7.58
CA ASP A 39 -7.14 -12.13 8.96
C ASP A 39 -7.18 -10.60 9.10
N LEU A 40 -6.29 -9.93 8.38
CA LEU A 40 -6.13 -8.48 8.44
C LEU A 40 -7.26 -7.74 7.72
N ASP A 41 -7.82 -8.27 6.64
CA ASP A 41 -8.98 -7.66 5.98
C ASP A 41 -10.16 -7.54 6.93
N ASP A 42 -10.33 -8.52 7.82
CA ASP A 42 -11.43 -8.54 8.79
C ASP A 42 -11.18 -7.64 10.01
N THR A 43 -9.94 -7.54 10.52
CA THR A 43 -9.68 -6.87 11.80
C THR A 43 -9.12 -5.46 11.71
N THR A 44 -8.57 -5.05 10.57
CA THR A 44 -7.85 -3.77 10.48
C THR A 44 -8.75 -2.61 10.10
N ASN A 45 -8.48 -1.45 10.67
CA ASN A 45 -9.10 -0.21 10.22
C ASN A 45 -8.43 0.29 8.93
N ARG A 46 -9.22 0.92 8.06
CA ARG A 46 -8.77 1.54 6.81
C ARG A 46 -8.28 2.95 7.10
N ARG A 47 -7.12 3.30 6.55
CA ARG A 47 -6.44 4.59 6.77
C ARG A 47 -5.93 5.14 5.44
N LEU A 48 -6.00 6.46 5.30
CA LEU A 48 -5.39 7.18 4.20
C LEU A 48 -3.91 7.40 4.50
N MET A 49 -3.07 6.90 3.61
CA MET A 49 -1.61 6.95 3.71
C MET A 49 -1.07 7.11 2.30
N ILE A 50 0.05 7.82 2.16
CA ILE A 50 0.74 8.11 0.91
C ILE A 50 2.20 7.72 1.11
N ILE A 51 2.71 6.81 0.28
CA ILE A 51 4.02 6.19 0.47
C ILE A 51 5.13 7.00 -0.21
N ASP A 52 4.87 7.46 -1.44
CA ASP A 52 5.76 8.34 -2.21
C ASP A 52 5.00 9.63 -2.55
N PRO A 53 5.05 10.66 -1.68
CA PRO A 53 4.17 11.81 -1.80
C PRO A 53 4.56 12.77 -2.93
N VAL A 54 3.54 13.25 -3.64
CA VAL A 54 3.62 14.39 -4.55
C VAL A 54 2.59 15.43 -4.12
N LYS A 55 3.02 16.69 -4.04
CA LYS A 55 2.16 17.80 -3.62
C LYS A 55 1.18 18.16 -4.72
N VAL A 56 -0.05 18.43 -4.32
CA VAL A 56 -1.16 18.86 -5.19
C VAL A 56 -1.79 20.12 -4.62
N VAL A 57 -2.07 21.08 -5.49
CA VAL A 57 -2.75 22.34 -5.18
C VAL A 57 -4.05 22.41 -5.97
N VAL A 58 -5.11 22.83 -5.29
CA VAL A 58 -6.43 23.08 -5.88
C VAL A 58 -6.52 24.55 -6.27
N ASP A 59 -6.64 24.83 -7.56
CA ASP A 59 -6.62 26.20 -8.08
C ASP A 59 -7.97 26.92 -7.93
N ASN A 60 -9.08 26.17 -7.95
CA ASN A 60 -10.44 26.72 -7.90
C ASN A 60 -11.07 26.73 -6.50
N TRP A 61 -10.31 26.34 -5.45
CA TRP A 61 -10.80 26.27 -4.07
C TRP A 61 -9.64 26.27 -3.06
N ASP A 62 -9.70 27.15 -2.05
CA ASP A 62 -8.63 27.38 -1.06
C ASP A 62 -9.05 27.09 0.39
N GLY A 63 -10.25 26.53 0.59
CA GLY A 63 -10.83 26.31 1.91
C GLY A 63 -10.31 25.08 2.66
N GLU A 64 -11.02 24.77 3.74
CA GLU A 64 -10.91 23.54 4.50
C GLU A 64 -12.30 22.96 4.74
N MET A 65 -12.41 21.63 4.71
CA MET A 65 -13.62 20.94 5.12
C MET A 65 -13.30 19.61 5.79
N GLU A 66 -14.20 19.13 6.64
CA GLU A 66 -14.12 17.78 7.18
C GLU A 66 -14.83 16.81 6.22
N VAL A 67 -14.14 15.72 5.87
CA VAL A 67 -14.75 14.58 5.19
C VAL A 67 -14.92 13.42 6.15
N GLU A 68 -16.04 12.72 6.03
CA GLU A 68 -16.33 11.54 6.84
C GLU A 68 -15.85 10.27 6.13
N CYS A 69 -14.92 9.56 6.77
CA CYS A 69 -14.28 8.37 6.24
C CYS A 69 -14.68 7.15 7.09
N PRO A 70 -15.33 6.11 6.54
CA PRO A 70 -15.60 4.88 7.28
C PRO A 70 -14.29 4.17 7.66
N ASN A 71 -14.25 3.61 8.87
CA ASN A 71 -13.10 2.83 9.33
C ASN A 71 -13.01 1.48 8.62
N HIS A 72 -14.12 0.96 8.10
CA HIS A 72 -14.17 -0.30 7.37
C HIS A 72 -15.35 -0.32 6.38
N PRO A 73 -15.17 -0.74 5.12
CA PRO A 73 -16.23 -0.67 4.12
C PRO A 73 -17.43 -1.58 4.42
N ARG A 74 -17.19 -2.73 5.06
CA ARG A 74 -18.22 -3.73 5.40
C ARG A 74 -18.66 -3.75 6.87
N LYS A 75 -18.02 -2.97 7.75
CA LYS A 75 -18.21 -3.04 9.20
C LYS A 75 -18.55 -1.66 9.75
N ALA A 76 -19.83 -1.31 9.69
CA ALA A 76 -20.33 -0.02 10.15
C ALA A 76 -20.16 0.16 11.67
N GLU A 77 -20.09 -0.94 12.42
CA GLU A 77 -19.84 -0.98 13.86
C GLU A 77 -18.46 -0.44 14.26
N LEU A 78 -17.49 -0.44 13.33
CA LEU A 78 -16.18 0.19 13.55
C LEU A 78 -16.24 1.72 13.43
N GLY A 79 -17.40 2.26 13.06
CA GLY A 79 -17.68 3.70 13.00
C GLY A 79 -16.98 4.42 11.86
N THR A 80 -17.06 5.75 11.93
CA THR A 80 -16.44 6.67 10.99
C THR A 80 -15.41 7.54 11.69
N ARG A 81 -14.59 8.22 10.91
CA ARG A 81 -13.64 9.22 11.38
C ARG A 81 -13.73 10.44 10.48
N LYS A 82 -13.39 11.61 11.02
CA LYS A 82 -13.29 12.85 10.26
C LYS A 82 -11.84 13.05 9.81
N VAL A 83 -11.67 13.37 8.53
CA VAL A 83 -10.36 13.74 7.95
C VAL A 83 -10.48 15.11 7.33
N THR A 84 -9.55 16.01 7.64
CA THR A 84 -9.52 17.34 7.04
C THR A 84 -9.09 17.25 5.59
N PHE A 85 -9.89 17.80 4.68
CA PHE A 85 -9.50 18.10 3.30
C PHE A 85 -9.18 19.59 3.20
N SER A 86 -8.09 19.94 2.52
CA SER A 86 -7.67 21.34 2.33
C SER A 86 -7.21 21.58 0.90
N GLY A 87 -7.10 22.85 0.49
CA GLY A 87 -6.67 23.24 -0.86
C GLY A 87 -5.29 22.70 -1.25
N THR A 88 -4.50 22.22 -0.28
CA THR A 88 -3.26 21.48 -0.54
C THR A 88 -3.26 20.09 0.10
N PHE A 89 -2.84 19.10 -0.68
CA PHE A 89 -2.79 17.71 -0.25
C PHE A 89 -1.71 16.92 -1.00
N TYR A 90 -1.43 15.72 -0.52
CA TYR A 90 -0.51 14.78 -1.13
C TYR A 90 -1.28 13.62 -1.77
N ILE A 91 -0.81 13.20 -2.94
CA ILE A 91 -1.16 11.92 -3.57
C ILE A 91 0.10 11.08 -3.74
N ASP A 92 -0.06 9.80 -4.06
CA ASP A 92 1.09 8.95 -4.34
C ASP A 92 1.62 9.17 -5.76
N ARG A 93 2.94 9.21 -5.93
CA ARG A 93 3.59 9.43 -7.23
C ARG A 93 3.16 8.39 -8.27
N SER A 94 2.86 7.17 -7.85
CA SER A 94 2.37 6.12 -8.74
C SER A 94 0.96 6.40 -9.31
N ASP A 95 0.22 7.34 -8.71
CA ASP A 95 -1.10 7.78 -9.16
C ASP A 95 -1.06 8.91 -10.19
N PHE A 96 0.11 9.43 -10.56
CA PHE A 96 0.25 10.47 -11.58
C PHE A 96 1.11 10.04 -12.77
N ARG A 97 0.72 10.48 -13.98
CA ARG A 97 1.55 10.40 -15.18
C ARG A 97 1.60 11.75 -15.89
N MET A 98 2.78 12.12 -16.39
CA MET A 98 2.98 13.33 -17.19
C MET A 98 2.28 13.27 -18.55
N GLU A 99 2.05 12.06 -19.06
CA GLU A 99 1.35 11.81 -20.33
C GLU A 99 0.24 10.75 -20.14
N ASP A 100 -0.95 10.99 -20.70
CA ASP A 100 -2.06 10.01 -20.73
C ASP A 100 -1.90 9.07 -21.95
N ASN A 101 -0.75 8.41 -22.06
CA ASN A 101 -0.41 7.53 -23.19
C ASN A 101 -0.79 6.05 -22.98
N ASP A 102 -1.17 5.68 -21.75
CA ASP A 102 -1.58 4.32 -21.40
C ASP A 102 -3.08 4.25 -21.06
N SER A 103 -3.85 3.63 -21.96
CA SER A 103 -5.27 3.37 -21.77
C SER A 103 -5.60 2.52 -20.52
N LYS A 104 -4.64 1.76 -19.98
CA LYS A 104 -4.76 0.95 -18.75
C LYS A 104 -4.43 1.74 -17.49
N PHE A 105 -3.85 2.93 -17.60
CA PHE A 105 -3.55 3.75 -16.44
C PHE A 105 -4.83 4.41 -15.94
N TYR A 106 -5.18 4.14 -14.69
CA TYR A 106 -6.41 4.65 -14.07
C TYR A 106 -6.23 5.92 -13.22
N GLY A 107 -4.99 6.36 -12.96
CA GLY A 107 -4.69 7.55 -12.15
C GLY A 107 -4.89 8.90 -12.86
N LEU A 108 -4.26 9.92 -12.30
CA LEU A 108 -4.30 11.33 -12.71
C LEU A 108 -3.26 11.61 -13.81
N ALA A 109 -3.67 12.33 -14.84
CA ALA A 109 -2.80 12.79 -15.90
C ALA A 109 -3.34 14.12 -16.43
N PRO A 110 -2.50 15.00 -17.01
CA PRO A 110 -2.95 16.25 -17.61
C PRO A 110 -4.07 16.02 -18.64
N GLY A 111 -5.14 16.81 -18.54
CA GLY A 111 -6.26 16.76 -19.48
C GLY A 111 -7.65 16.66 -18.82
N PRO A 112 -8.71 16.43 -19.61
CA PRO A 112 -10.11 16.59 -19.16
C PRO A 112 -10.61 15.48 -18.22
N ARG A 113 -9.74 14.51 -17.92
CA ARG A 113 -10.07 13.26 -17.24
C ARG A 113 -10.18 13.49 -15.74
N ALA A 114 -11.35 13.16 -15.20
CA ALA A 114 -11.61 13.24 -13.76
C ALA A 114 -11.13 11.98 -13.03
N VAL A 115 -10.48 12.17 -11.88
CA VAL A 115 -10.10 11.13 -10.91
C VAL A 115 -10.77 11.43 -9.58
N GLY A 116 -11.35 10.43 -8.94
CA GLY A 116 -12.01 10.61 -7.66
C GLY A 116 -11.00 10.63 -6.52
N LEU A 117 -11.17 11.54 -5.58
CA LEU A 117 -10.51 11.44 -4.29
C LEU A 117 -11.40 10.62 -3.36
N LYS A 118 -10.84 9.63 -2.68
CA LYS A 118 -11.62 8.83 -1.71
C LYS A 118 -12.28 9.75 -0.68
N TYR A 119 -13.57 9.56 -0.47
CA TYR A 119 -14.39 10.30 0.49
C TYR A 119 -14.50 11.82 0.27
N SER A 120 -13.97 12.36 -0.84
CA SER A 120 -13.97 13.81 -1.15
C SER A 120 -14.60 14.10 -2.53
N GLY A 121 -14.12 15.08 -3.28
CA GLY A 121 -14.56 15.42 -4.64
C GLY A 121 -13.83 14.65 -5.74
N ASN A 122 -14.17 14.99 -6.99
CA ASN A 122 -13.40 14.54 -8.16
C ASN A 122 -12.46 15.66 -8.60
N VAL A 123 -11.24 15.32 -8.98
CA VAL A 123 -10.22 16.26 -9.44
C VAL A 123 -9.90 16.08 -10.92
N THR A 124 -9.61 17.18 -11.61
CA THR A 124 -9.12 17.21 -12.99
C THR A 124 -7.77 17.92 -13.02
N CYS A 125 -6.76 17.33 -13.66
CA CYS A 125 -5.43 17.91 -13.73
C CYS A 125 -5.37 19.04 -14.77
N LEU A 126 -4.98 20.23 -14.32
CA LEU A 126 -4.74 21.40 -15.18
C LEU A 126 -3.31 21.41 -15.72
N GLY A 127 -2.34 21.06 -14.88
CA GLY A 127 -0.93 21.13 -15.21
C GLY A 127 -0.06 20.59 -14.07
N TYR A 128 1.25 20.62 -14.28
CA TYR A 128 2.23 20.20 -13.30
C TYR A 128 3.52 20.99 -13.46
N GLU A 129 4.32 21.00 -12.41
CA GLU A 129 5.64 21.60 -12.37
C GLU A 129 6.69 20.52 -12.10
N CYS A 130 7.83 20.63 -12.78
CA CYS A 130 9.00 19.80 -12.52
C CYS A 130 10.10 20.63 -11.87
N ASP A 131 10.90 19.99 -11.03
CA ASP A 131 12.12 20.57 -10.51
C ASP A 131 13.24 20.65 -11.56
N GLU A 132 14.40 21.20 -11.17
CA GLU A 132 15.59 21.34 -12.02
C GLU A 132 16.11 20.00 -12.57
N THR A 133 15.77 18.88 -11.92
CA THR A 133 16.15 17.52 -12.33
C THR A 133 15.14 16.89 -13.30
N GLY A 134 14.05 17.59 -13.60
CA GLY A 134 12.93 17.09 -14.40
C GLY A 134 11.98 16.18 -13.63
N GLN A 135 12.08 16.11 -12.30
CA GLN A 135 11.17 15.31 -11.48
C GLN A 135 9.93 16.13 -11.10
N LEU A 136 8.79 15.43 -11.09
CA LEU A 136 7.50 16.01 -10.71
C LEU A 136 7.54 16.54 -9.26
N SER A 137 7.24 17.83 -9.11
CA SER A 137 7.28 18.55 -7.84
C SER A 137 5.88 18.97 -7.35
N LEU A 138 5.05 19.51 -8.25
CA LEU A 138 3.74 20.06 -7.94
C LEU A 138 2.73 19.71 -9.04
N ILE A 139 1.49 19.43 -8.63
CA ILE A 139 0.38 19.20 -9.56
C ILE A 139 -0.71 20.24 -9.27
N HIS A 140 -1.22 20.87 -10.33
CA HIS A 140 -2.35 21.79 -10.27
C HIS A 140 -3.63 21.07 -10.72
N VAL A 141 -4.66 21.16 -9.89
CA VAL A 141 -5.95 20.52 -10.16
C VAL A 141 -7.12 21.47 -9.93
N GLU A 142 -8.23 21.21 -10.62
CA GLU A 142 -9.55 21.70 -10.21
C GLU A 142 -10.31 20.60 -9.48
N ILE A 143 -11.05 20.97 -8.44
CA ILE A 143 -11.95 20.07 -7.73
C ILE A 143 -13.42 20.33 -8.06
N ASP A 144 -14.16 19.24 -8.20
CA ASP A 144 -15.62 19.19 -8.34
C ASP A 144 -16.20 18.33 -7.21
N PHE A 145 -16.72 19.01 -6.18
CA PHE A 145 -17.39 18.35 -5.04
C PHE A 145 -18.77 17.79 -5.41
N GLU A 146 -19.42 18.32 -6.45
CA GLU A 146 -20.72 17.83 -6.94
C GLU A 146 -20.59 16.55 -7.77
N ARG A 147 -19.35 16.14 -8.11
CA ARG A 147 -19.03 14.91 -8.84
C ARG A 147 -19.79 14.79 -10.17
N LYS A 148 -19.94 15.89 -10.91
CA LYS A 148 -20.64 15.95 -12.21
C LYS A 148 -20.00 15.02 -13.23
N LYS A 149 -18.67 14.95 -13.23
CA LYS A 149 -17.90 14.04 -14.08
C LYS A 149 -17.71 12.71 -13.36
N LYS A 150 -18.11 11.60 -13.98
CA LYS A 150 -17.85 10.26 -13.44
C LYS A 150 -16.33 9.97 -13.47
N PRO A 151 -15.69 9.66 -12.33
CA PRO A 151 -14.27 9.39 -12.28
C PRO A 151 -13.97 7.97 -12.78
N LYS A 152 -12.79 7.78 -13.39
CA LYS A 152 -12.33 6.43 -13.81
C LYS A 152 -11.92 5.55 -12.62
N THR A 153 -11.36 6.14 -11.58
CA THR A 153 -10.96 5.46 -10.34
C THR A 153 -11.03 6.41 -9.16
N ASN A 154 -10.86 5.88 -7.95
CA ASN A 154 -10.63 6.68 -6.76
C ASN A 154 -9.22 6.44 -6.21
N ILE A 155 -8.49 7.53 -5.96
CA ILE A 155 -7.15 7.52 -5.37
C ILE A 155 -7.19 7.97 -3.91
N SER A 156 -6.15 7.60 -3.17
CA SER A 156 -5.95 8.00 -1.77
C SER A 156 -5.27 9.36 -1.76
N TRP A 157 -5.49 10.13 -0.69
CA TRP A 157 -4.87 11.45 -0.50
C TRP A 157 -4.70 11.72 1.00
N VAL A 158 -3.80 12.63 1.35
CA VAL A 158 -3.62 13.12 2.73
C VAL A 158 -3.47 14.64 2.68
N SER A 159 -4.23 15.38 3.48
CA SER A 159 -4.14 16.85 3.52
C SER A 159 -2.79 17.30 4.06
N GLU A 160 -2.17 18.31 3.44
CA GLU A 160 -0.87 18.83 3.86
C GLU A 160 -0.93 19.41 5.29
N LYS A 161 -2.05 20.07 5.65
CA LYS A 161 -2.20 20.73 6.95
C LYS A 161 -2.20 19.78 8.14
N THR A 162 -2.64 18.54 7.92
CA THR A 162 -2.82 17.55 8.99
C THR A 162 -2.01 16.28 8.73
N ALA A 163 -1.13 16.30 7.74
CA ALA A 163 -0.29 15.17 7.39
C ALA A 163 0.66 14.82 8.54
N VAL A 164 0.71 13.53 8.87
CA VAL A 164 1.67 12.97 9.83
C VAL A 164 2.82 12.37 9.03
N PRO A 165 4.08 12.80 9.24
CA PRO A 165 5.23 12.18 8.55
C PRO A 165 5.44 10.75 9.05
N VAL A 166 5.70 9.83 8.13
CA VAL A 166 5.87 8.40 8.43
C VAL A 166 7.06 7.83 7.66
N GLU A 167 7.91 7.08 8.37
CA GLU A 167 8.88 6.17 7.76
C GLU A 167 8.19 4.84 7.42
N PHE A 168 8.13 4.51 6.14
CA PHE A 168 7.61 3.24 5.65
C PHE A 168 8.74 2.27 5.34
N ARG A 169 8.71 1.11 5.97
CA ARG A 169 9.59 -0.02 5.66
C ARG A 169 8.84 -1.02 4.78
N LEU A 170 9.15 -0.95 3.49
CA LEU A 170 8.55 -1.79 2.46
C LEU A 170 9.41 -3.04 2.31
N TYR A 171 9.00 -4.10 2.97
CA TYR A 171 9.69 -5.38 2.87
C TYR A 171 9.18 -6.19 1.68
N ASP A 172 10.07 -7.05 1.18
CA ASP A 172 9.84 -8.09 0.19
C ASP A 172 10.50 -9.41 0.64
N TYR A 173 10.50 -10.45 -0.20
CA TYR A 173 11.19 -11.69 0.07
C TYR A 173 12.69 -11.45 0.22
N LEU A 174 13.27 -12.03 1.28
CA LEU A 174 14.70 -11.96 1.57
C LEU A 174 15.53 -12.69 0.52
N LEU A 175 15.00 -13.79 -0.02
CA LEU A 175 15.66 -14.63 -1.02
C LEU A 175 14.86 -14.56 -2.31
N LYS A 176 15.55 -14.44 -3.44
CA LYS A 176 14.94 -14.36 -4.77
C LYS A 176 14.60 -15.73 -5.37
N ASP A 177 15.12 -16.81 -4.78
CA ASP A 177 15.09 -18.14 -5.38
C ASP A 177 15.02 -19.24 -4.32
N ASP A 178 14.16 -20.24 -4.56
CA ASP A 178 13.98 -21.38 -3.66
C ASP A 178 15.20 -22.30 -3.59
N ARG A 179 16.11 -22.27 -4.58
CA ARG A 179 17.39 -23.01 -4.57
C ARG A 179 18.26 -22.62 -3.38
N ALA A 180 18.08 -21.43 -2.82
CA ALA A 180 18.73 -20.98 -1.60
C ALA A 180 18.48 -21.92 -0.40
N ALA A 181 17.42 -22.75 -0.42
CA ALA A 181 17.15 -23.73 0.62
C ALA A 181 18.14 -24.91 0.65
N ILE A 182 18.84 -25.18 -0.47
CA ILE A 182 19.73 -26.34 -0.63
C ILE A 182 21.15 -25.97 -1.06
N ASP A 183 21.39 -24.72 -1.47
CA ASP A 183 22.71 -24.23 -1.86
C ASP A 183 23.51 -23.78 -0.62
N PRO A 184 24.72 -24.32 -0.35
CA PRO A 184 25.60 -23.85 0.71
C PRO A 184 25.99 -22.36 0.59
N ASP A 185 26.03 -21.81 -0.62
CA ASP A 185 26.30 -20.38 -0.87
C ASP A 185 25.00 -19.60 -1.09
N PHE A 186 24.04 -19.75 -0.17
CA PHE A 186 22.72 -19.16 -0.31
C PHE A 186 22.71 -17.61 -0.30
N LEU A 187 23.79 -16.98 0.16
CA LEU A 187 23.91 -15.52 0.27
C LEU A 187 23.83 -14.83 -1.10
N GLN A 188 24.24 -15.50 -2.18
CA GLN A 188 24.11 -14.97 -3.54
C GLN A 188 22.66 -14.75 -3.97
N TYR A 189 21.69 -15.41 -3.32
CA TYR A 189 20.26 -15.29 -3.60
C TYR A 189 19.58 -14.19 -2.79
N ILE A 190 20.32 -13.45 -1.94
CA ILE A 190 19.75 -12.34 -1.18
C ILE A 190 19.17 -11.29 -2.12
N ASN A 191 17.94 -10.89 -1.81
CA ASN A 191 17.30 -9.76 -2.44
C ASN A 191 17.78 -8.46 -1.82
N ALA A 192 18.59 -7.70 -2.56
CA ALA A 192 18.98 -6.34 -2.17
C ALA A 192 17.77 -5.40 -1.98
N GLU A 193 16.65 -5.67 -2.64
CA GLU A 193 15.38 -4.94 -2.50
C GLU A 193 14.44 -5.60 -1.47
N SER A 194 14.95 -6.48 -0.59
CA SER A 194 14.15 -7.12 0.47
C SER A 194 13.64 -6.14 1.51
N GLU A 195 14.25 -4.96 1.60
CA GLU A 195 13.78 -3.83 2.40
C GLU A 195 14.04 -2.53 1.64
N LYS A 196 12.99 -1.72 1.52
CA LYS A 196 13.09 -0.34 1.03
C LYS A 196 12.47 0.59 2.06
N VAL A 197 13.27 1.54 2.55
CA VAL A 197 12.81 2.59 3.47
C VAL A 197 12.44 3.82 2.65
N VAL A 198 11.21 4.30 2.82
CA VAL A 198 10.69 5.51 2.15
C VAL A 198 9.97 6.39 3.15
N HIS A 199 9.83 7.68 2.82
CA HIS A 199 9.19 8.66 3.68
C HIS A 199 7.95 9.18 3.00
N GLY A 200 6.83 9.15 3.72
CA GLY A 200 5.56 9.62 3.22
C GLY A 200 4.70 10.20 4.33
N TYR A 201 3.39 10.22 4.08
CA TYR A 201 2.43 10.87 4.97
C TYR A 201 1.24 9.97 5.28
N ALA A 202 0.68 10.13 6.47
CA ALA A 202 -0.56 9.50 6.89
C ALA A 202 -1.54 10.50 7.49
N GLU A 203 -2.80 10.11 7.57
CA GLU A 203 -3.82 10.89 8.28
C GLU A 203 -3.56 10.96 9.81
N PRO A 204 -4.05 12.03 10.49
CA PRO A 204 -3.85 12.28 11.93
C PRO A 204 -4.22 11.14 12.87
N ALA A 205 -5.18 10.29 12.47
CA ALA A 205 -5.67 9.21 13.32
C ALA A 205 -4.56 8.22 13.72
N LEU A 206 -3.46 8.15 12.96
CA LEU A 206 -2.32 7.30 13.28
C LEU A 206 -1.41 7.82 14.40
N LEU A 207 -1.54 9.09 14.83
CA LEU A 207 -0.80 9.60 15.99
C LEU A 207 -1.15 8.86 17.28
N ASN A 208 -2.36 8.31 17.36
CA ASN A 208 -2.84 7.55 18.51
C ASN A 208 -2.63 6.03 18.36
N ALA A 209 -2.01 5.59 17.27
CA ALA A 209 -1.75 4.17 17.04
C ALA A 209 -0.65 3.67 17.97
N LYS A 210 -0.86 2.48 18.54
CA LYS A 210 0.09 1.83 19.44
C LYS A 210 1.01 0.90 18.65
N VAL A 211 2.18 0.61 19.22
CA VAL A 211 3.08 -0.41 18.67
C VAL A 211 2.32 -1.73 18.48
N PHE A 212 2.48 -2.34 17.31
CA PHE A 212 1.75 -3.51 16.82
C PHE A 212 0.29 -3.30 16.39
N ASP A 213 -0.26 -2.08 16.45
CA ASP A 213 -1.52 -1.79 15.79
C ASP A 213 -1.36 -1.95 14.28
N SER A 214 -2.33 -2.63 13.67
CA SER A 214 -2.34 -2.92 12.24
C SER A 214 -3.47 -2.17 11.53
N VAL A 215 -3.16 -1.62 10.37
CA VAL A 215 -4.10 -0.86 9.54
C VAL A 215 -3.99 -1.30 8.09
N GLN A 216 -5.09 -1.17 7.35
CA GLN A 216 -5.07 -1.25 5.89
C GLN A 216 -4.83 0.16 5.35
N ALA A 217 -3.65 0.40 4.81
CA ALA A 217 -3.36 1.57 3.99
C ALA A 217 -4.14 1.42 2.68
N GLU A 218 -5.18 2.24 2.50
CA GLU A 218 -6.09 2.09 1.38
C GLU A 218 -5.34 2.18 0.04
N ARG A 219 -5.49 1.13 -0.79
CA ARG A 219 -4.80 0.89 -2.07
C ARG A 219 -3.35 0.39 -1.99
N PHE A 220 -2.68 0.50 -0.84
CA PHE A 220 -1.27 0.16 -0.73
C PHE A 220 -0.98 -1.18 -0.07
N GLY A 221 -1.75 -1.55 0.96
CA GLY A 221 -1.51 -2.80 1.68
C GLY A 221 -1.90 -2.75 3.13
N TYR A 222 -1.39 -3.70 3.89
CA TYR A 222 -1.51 -3.74 5.34
C TYR A 222 -0.19 -3.31 5.96
N PHE A 223 -0.28 -2.48 6.99
CA PHE A 223 0.86 -1.91 7.70
C PHE A 223 0.70 -2.12 9.20
N VAL A 224 1.82 -2.25 9.90
CA VAL A 224 1.88 -2.37 11.35
C VAL A 224 2.80 -1.30 11.91
N VAL A 225 2.45 -0.71 13.05
CA VAL A 225 3.32 0.22 13.78
C VAL A 225 4.52 -0.55 14.35
N ASP A 226 5.73 -0.15 13.97
CA ASP A 226 6.98 -0.79 14.39
C ASP A 226 7.41 -0.31 15.80
N PRO A 227 8.05 -1.16 16.62
CA PRO A 227 8.60 -0.78 17.91
C PRO A 227 9.63 0.36 17.90
N ASP A 228 10.24 0.69 16.76
CA ASP A 228 11.16 1.83 16.63
C ASP A 228 10.42 3.19 16.61
N THR A 229 9.08 3.18 16.61
CA THR A 229 8.24 4.38 16.68
C THR A 229 8.49 5.16 17.97
N ARG A 230 8.60 6.49 17.83
CA ARG A 230 8.78 7.48 18.90
C ARG A 230 7.77 8.61 18.74
N THR A 231 7.66 9.49 19.74
CA THR A 231 6.67 10.58 19.78
C THR A 231 6.70 11.49 18.54
N ASP A 232 7.86 11.69 17.94
CA ASP A 232 8.13 12.54 16.78
C ASP A 232 8.45 11.76 15.50
N HIS A 233 8.39 10.43 15.55
CA HIS A 233 8.84 9.56 14.47
C HIS A 233 8.00 8.30 14.41
N LEU A 234 6.99 8.30 13.54
CA LEU A 234 6.14 7.14 13.27
C LEU A 234 6.80 6.23 12.26
N VAL A 235 6.99 4.95 12.63
CA VAL A 235 7.58 3.92 11.77
C VAL A 235 6.54 2.84 11.50
N MET A 236 6.32 2.51 10.22
CA MET A 236 5.37 1.50 9.83
C MET A 236 5.95 0.48 8.85
N ASN A 237 5.79 -0.80 9.17
CA ASN A 237 6.23 -1.91 8.33
C ASN A 237 5.07 -2.36 7.43
N ARG A 238 5.29 -2.45 6.11
CA ARG A 238 4.28 -3.01 5.18
C ARG A 238 4.18 -4.51 5.32
N VAL A 239 3.21 -5.04 6.06
CA VAL A 239 3.00 -6.47 6.29
C VAL A 239 2.76 -7.23 4.96
N LEU A 240 1.80 -6.76 4.16
CA LEU A 240 1.41 -7.36 2.88
C LEU A 240 0.95 -6.28 1.89
N SER A 241 1.16 -6.51 0.59
CA SER A 241 0.49 -5.74 -0.47
C SER A 241 -0.98 -6.19 -0.66
N LEU A 242 -1.82 -5.32 -1.24
CA LEU A 242 -3.22 -5.66 -1.53
C LEU A 242 -3.38 -6.66 -2.67
N LYS A 243 -2.52 -6.59 -3.69
CA LYS A 243 -2.46 -7.58 -4.77
C LYS A 243 -1.35 -8.57 -4.47
N GLU A 244 -1.63 -9.85 -4.70
CA GLU A 244 -0.58 -10.84 -4.92
C GLU A 244 0.15 -10.45 -6.21
N ASP A 245 1.46 -10.28 -6.13
CA ASP A 245 2.27 -10.09 -7.32
C ASP A 245 2.20 -11.37 -8.16
N LYS A 246 1.56 -11.28 -9.33
CA LYS A 246 1.46 -12.41 -10.27
C LYS A 246 2.84 -12.87 -10.76
N GLU A 247 3.81 -11.96 -10.82
CA GLU A 247 5.21 -12.30 -11.14
C GLU A 247 5.84 -13.15 -10.02
N LYS A 248 5.55 -12.85 -8.75
CA LYS A 248 5.98 -13.68 -7.61
C LYS A 248 5.38 -15.09 -7.63
N ALA A 249 4.17 -15.25 -8.18
CA ALA A 249 3.55 -16.56 -8.42
C ALA A 249 4.09 -17.31 -9.67
N SER A 250 4.85 -16.64 -10.53
CA SER A 250 5.43 -17.24 -11.75
C SER A 250 6.84 -17.80 -11.53
N PHE A 251 7.64 -17.22 -10.62
CA PHE A 251 8.90 -17.83 -10.16
C PHE A 251 8.68 -19.16 -9.41
N SER A 252 7.45 -19.44 -8.97
CA SER A 252 7.06 -20.67 -8.27
C SER A 252 6.51 -21.77 -9.18
N HIS A 253 6.52 -21.60 -10.51
CA HIS A 253 6.15 -22.63 -11.49
C HIS A 253 7.38 -23.18 -12.23
N GLY A 254 8.41 -23.59 -11.49
CA GLY A 254 9.42 -24.49 -12.04
C GLY A 254 8.78 -25.85 -12.30
N GLU A 255 8.62 -26.21 -13.57
CA GLU A 255 8.13 -27.54 -13.99
C GLU A 255 8.90 -28.66 -13.26
N PRO A 256 8.22 -29.72 -12.77
CA PRO A 256 8.92 -30.92 -12.34
C PRO A 256 9.61 -31.53 -13.56
N GLY A 257 10.95 -31.52 -13.53
CA GLY A 257 11.79 -32.02 -14.61
C GLY A 257 11.32 -33.38 -15.13
N ALA A 258 11.10 -33.42 -16.44
CA ALA A 258 10.71 -34.62 -17.17
C ALA A 258 11.68 -35.77 -16.83
N GLY A 259 11.10 -36.91 -16.45
CA GLY A 259 11.84 -38.09 -16.03
C GLY A 259 12.86 -38.55 -17.07
N GLN A 260 14.11 -38.71 -16.63
CA GLN A 260 15.08 -39.53 -17.36
C GLN A 260 14.63 -40.99 -17.29
N LYS A 261 14.07 -41.47 -18.40
CA LYS A 261 13.97 -42.90 -18.69
C LYS A 261 15.39 -43.47 -18.75
N LYS A 262 15.73 -44.30 -17.76
CA LYS A 262 16.87 -45.22 -17.86
C LYS A 262 16.63 -46.21 -19.00
N LYS A 263 17.59 -46.32 -19.91
CA LYS A 263 17.84 -47.54 -20.68
C LYS A 263 18.75 -48.44 -19.86
#